data_AF-A0A2V7E7C2-F1
#
_entry.id   AF-A0A2V7E7C2-F1
#
_cell.length_a   1.000
_cell.length_b   1.000
_cell.length_c   1.000
_cell.angle_alpha   90.00
_cell.angle_beta   90.00
_cell.angle_gamma   90.00
#
_symmetry.space_group_name_H-M   'P 1'
#
loop_
_entity.id
_entity.type
_entity.pdbx_description
1 polymer ?
#
loop_
_entity_poly.entity_id
_entity_poly.type
_entity_poly.pdbx_seq_one_letter_code
_entity_poly.pdbx_strand_id
1 'polypeptide(L)'
;MAYVKDSRSANVRKQLDHPVIDGDGHWLEPMPIFLDYLKQVGGPSLVEHFKSKDVERGWYGMTKAERLDTRPFRPTWWGEPANALDRATAMVPKLFYERLDDFGVDFCLLYTS
;
A
#
# COMPACT_ATOMS: atom_id res chain seq x y z
N MET A 1 -19.48 11.87 -4.89
CA MET A 1 -18.47 10.92 -5.40
C MET A 1 -17.13 11.60 -5.18
N ALA A 2 -16.23 11.00 -4.40
CA ALA A 2 -15.12 11.68 -3.74
C ALA A 2 -13.98 11.98 -4.74
N TYR A 3 -14.14 13.05 -5.51
CA TYR A 3 -13.16 13.49 -6.50
C TYR A 3 -12.62 14.86 -6.13
N VAL A 4 -11.32 15.05 -6.32
CA VAL A 4 -10.73 16.39 -6.37
C VAL A 4 -10.61 16.76 -7.85
N LYS A 5 -11.76 17.10 -8.45
CA LYS A 5 -11.79 17.72 -9.79
C LYS A 5 -10.91 18.98 -9.69
N ASP A 6 -9.79 18.97 -10.41
CA ASP A 6 -8.76 20.04 -10.42
C ASP A 6 -7.66 19.96 -9.34
N SER A 7 -7.25 18.75 -8.96
CA SER A 7 -5.99 18.58 -8.22
C SER A 7 -4.80 19.23 -8.96
N ARG A 8 -3.74 19.57 -8.22
CA ARG A 8 -2.50 20.10 -8.84
C ARG A 8 -1.94 19.12 -9.88
N SER A 9 -1.96 17.82 -9.59
CA SER A 9 -1.47 16.79 -10.51
C SER A 9 -2.35 16.66 -11.75
N ALA A 10 -3.68 16.72 -11.60
CA ALA A 10 -4.61 16.73 -12.73
C ALA A 10 -4.35 17.93 -13.66
N ASN A 11 -4.06 19.11 -13.10
CA ASN A 11 -3.75 20.31 -13.88
C ASN A 11 -2.39 20.23 -14.59
N VAL A 12 -1.41 19.52 -14.03
CA VAL A 12 -0.15 19.19 -14.72
C VAL A 12 -0.42 18.22 -15.85
N ARG A 13 -1.19 17.15 -15.60
CA ARG A 13 -1.54 16.14 -16.61
C ARG A 13 -2.21 16.73 -17.84
N LYS A 14 -3.09 17.73 -17.69
CA LYS A 14 -3.76 18.46 -18.79
C LYS A 14 -2.79 19.19 -19.75
N GLN A 15 -1.55 19.45 -19.32
CA GLN A 15 -0.54 20.14 -20.13
C GLN A 15 0.34 19.17 -20.94
N LEU A 16 0.17 17.86 -20.76
CA LEU A 16 0.96 16.82 -21.42
C LEU A 16 0.19 16.27 -22.64
N ASP A 17 0.91 16.07 -23.74
CA ASP A 17 0.40 15.48 -24.99
C ASP A 17 0.58 13.96 -25.06
N HIS A 18 1.13 13.36 -24.00
CA HIS A 18 1.35 11.93 -23.84
C HIS A 18 0.71 11.40 -22.54
N PRO A 19 0.44 10.09 -22.44
CA PRO A 19 -0.03 9.48 -21.20
C PRO A 19 1.07 9.50 -20.11
N VAL A 20 0.63 9.46 -18.86
CA VAL A 20 1.44 9.29 -17.66
C VAL A 20 1.15 7.91 -17.09
N ILE A 21 2.22 7.12 -16.94
CA ILE A 21 2.15 5.76 -16.42
C ILE A 21 2.89 5.72 -15.09
N ASP A 22 2.19 5.31 -14.04
CA ASP A 22 2.81 4.90 -12.79
C ASP A 22 3.32 3.45 -12.94
N GLY A 23 4.64 3.28 -12.92
CA GLY A 23 5.30 2.01 -13.14
C GLY A 23 5.49 1.18 -11.86
N ASP A 24 5.17 1.74 -10.68
CA ASP A 24 5.51 1.17 -9.38
C ASP A 24 4.41 1.44 -8.34
N GLY A 25 3.16 1.18 -8.73
CA GLY A 25 2.04 1.27 -7.81
C GLY A 25 2.04 0.11 -6.84
N HIS A 26 1.68 0.36 -5.58
CA HIS A 26 1.50 -0.68 -4.58
C HIS A 26 0.07 -0.71 -4.05
N TRP A 27 -0.50 -1.92 -4.01
CA TRP A 27 -1.76 -2.17 -3.30
C TRP A 27 -1.49 -2.34 -1.81
N LEU A 28 -2.35 -1.79 -0.97
CA LEU A 28 -2.32 -2.03 0.46
C LEU A 28 -3.31 -3.13 0.80
N GLU A 29 -2.80 -4.30 1.18
CA GLU A 29 -3.61 -5.49 1.46
C GLU A 29 -4.56 -5.25 2.65
N PRO A 30 -5.88 -5.42 2.46
CA PRO A 30 -6.83 -5.39 3.55
C PRO A 30 -6.67 -6.67 4.41
N MET A 31 -5.81 -6.58 5.43
CA MET A 31 -5.41 -7.72 6.26
C MET A 31 -6.57 -8.62 6.72
N PRO A 32 -7.72 -8.11 7.21
CA PRO A 32 -8.83 -8.98 7.60
C PRO A 32 -9.34 -9.87 6.46
N ILE A 33 -9.48 -9.31 5.24
CA ILE A 33 -9.96 -10.04 4.05
C ILE A 33 -8.93 -11.07 3.62
N PHE A 34 -7.64 -10.69 3.64
CA PHE A 34 -6.56 -11.62 3.31
C PHE A 34 -6.50 -12.79 4.29
N LEU A 35 -6.66 -12.56 5.59
CA LEU A 35 -6.65 -13.62 6.60
C LEU A 35 -7.86 -14.55 6.47
N ASP A 36 -9.04 -14.03 6.09
CA ASP A 36 -10.22 -14.86 5.80
C ASP A 36 -9.98 -15.77 4.59
N TYR A 37 -9.39 -15.23 3.51
CA TYR A 37 -9.00 -16.01 2.34
C TYR A 37 -7.94 -17.06 2.70
N LEU A 38 -6.91 -16.68 3.47
CA LEU A 38 -5.85 -17.58 3.92
C LEU A 38 -6.42 -18.74 4.76
N LYS A 39 -7.39 -18.43 5.63
CA LYS A 39 -8.13 -19.45 6.41
C LYS A 39 -8.90 -20.39 5.49
N GLN A 40 -9.56 -19.86 4.46
CA GLN A 40 -10.34 -20.66 3.52
C GLN A 40 -9.46 -21.65 2.74
N VAL A 41 -8.28 -21.21 2.28
CA VAL A 41 -7.40 -22.05 1.44
C VAL A 41 -6.44 -22.92 2.23
N GLY A 42 -5.96 -22.46 3.39
CA GLY A 42 -4.90 -23.10 4.16
C GLY A 42 -5.27 -23.46 5.60
N GLY A 43 -6.51 -23.18 6.01
CA GLY A 43 -7.00 -23.49 7.36
C GLY A 43 -6.50 -22.52 8.44
N PRO A 44 -7.03 -22.67 9.67
CA PRO A 44 -6.72 -21.76 10.77
C PRO A 44 -5.26 -21.82 11.24
N SER A 45 -4.57 -22.96 11.11
CA SER A 45 -3.17 -23.08 11.52
C SER A 45 -2.24 -22.19 10.69
N LEU A 46 -2.51 -22.05 9.38
CA LEU A 46 -1.74 -21.18 8.50
C LEU A 46 -1.93 -19.70 8.86
N VAL A 47 -3.15 -19.31 9.24
CA VAL A 47 -3.45 -17.96 9.73
C VAL A 47 -2.65 -17.63 10.98
N GLU A 48 -2.61 -18.54 11.96
CA GLU A 48 -1.86 -18.34 13.19
C GLU A 48 -0.34 -18.30 12.93
N HIS A 49 0.16 -19.15 12.02
CA HIS A 49 1.56 -19.08 11.58
C HIS A 49 1.89 -17.72 10.93
N PHE A 50 1.04 -17.24 10.01
CA PHE A 50 1.23 -15.95 9.36
C PHE A 50 1.28 -14.80 10.36
N LYS A 51 0.32 -14.72 11.29
CA LYS A 51 0.30 -13.68 12.34
C LYS A 51 1.54 -13.74 13.24
N SER A 52 2.09 -14.92 13.50
CA SER A 52 3.28 -15.07 14.35
C SER A 52 4.53 -14.42 13.76
N LYS A 53 4.62 -14.33 12.42
CA LYS A 53 5.73 -13.72 11.68
C LYS A 53 5.75 -12.18 11.79
N ASP A 54 4.57 -11.56 11.91
CA ASP A 54 4.42 -10.10 12.03
C ASP A 54 4.88 -9.58 13.42
N VAL A 55 4.92 -10.46 14.42
CA VAL A 55 5.29 -10.14 15.81
C VAL A 55 6.78 -10.36 16.10
N GLU A 56 7.54 -10.94 15.18
CA GLU A 56 9.00 -11.12 15.36
C GLU A 56 9.68 -9.75 15.37
N ARG A 57 9.97 -9.24 16.58
CA ARG A 57 10.88 -8.13 16.96
C ARG A 57 11.71 -7.57 15.81
N GLY A 58 11.06 -6.86 14.90
CA GLY A 58 11.74 -6.31 13.73
C GLY A 58 12.70 -5.19 14.14
N TRP A 59 13.18 -4.44 13.15
CA TRP A 59 14.01 -3.25 13.37
C TRP A 59 13.48 -2.34 14.50
N TYR A 60 12.14 -2.19 14.63
CA TYR A 60 11.50 -1.35 15.65
C TYR A 60 11.60 -1.87 17.09
N GLY A 61 11.74 -3.17 17.30
CA GLY A 61 11.94 -3.78 18.63
C GLY A 61 13.39 -3.72 19.13
N MET A 62 14.34 -3.41 18.25
CA MET A 62 15.77 -3.37 18.57
C MET A 62 16.20 -2.03 19.18
N THR A 63 17.18 -2.08 20.08
CA THR A 63 17.92 -0.92 20.55
C THR A 63 18.79 -0.32 19.45
N LYS A 64 19.27 0.91 19.66
CA LYS A 64 20.20 1.56 18.72
C LYS A 64 21.51 0.76 18.55
N ALA A 65 22.02 0.15 19.60
CA ALA A 65 23.26 -0.63 19.56
C ALA A 65 23.11 -1.89 18.69
N GLU A 66 22.03 -2.65 18.90
CA GLU A 66 21.73 -3.86 18.12
C GLU A 66 21.55 -3.55 16.62
N ARG A 67 20.88 -2.44 16.29
CA ARG A 67 20.72 -1.98 14.90
C ARG A 67 22.06 -1.65 14.23
N LEU A 68 23.00 -1.04 14.97
CA LEU A 68 24.30 -0.67 14.44
C LEU A 68 25.21 -1.89 14.22
N ASP A 69 25.12 -2.87 15.13
CA ASP A 69 25.88 -4.11 15.07
C ASP A 69 25.42 -5.03 13.94
N THR A 70 24.11 -5.31 13.86
CA THR A 70 23.55 -6.29 12.91
C THR A 70 23.13 -5.71 11.57
N ARG A 71 22.97 -4.37 11.48
CA ARG A 71 22.51 -3.64 10.29
C ARG A 71 21.32 -4.29 9.56
N PRO A 72 20.23 -4.62 10.28
CA PRO A 72 19.11 -5.33 9.67
C PRO A 72 18.30 -4.40 8.78
N PHE A 73 17.56 -4.99 7.83
CA PHE A 73 16.59 -4.28 7.01
C PHE A 73 15.60 -3.52 7.90
N ARG A 74 15.38 -2.23 7.59
CA ARG A 74 14.35 -1.42 8.25
C ARG A 74 13.05 -1.55 7.44
N PRO A 75 11.96 -2.09 8.03
CA PRO A 75 10.69 -2.15 7.35
C PRO A 75 10.13 -0.74 7.10
N THR A 76 9.34 -0.63 6.04
CA THR A 76 8.72 0.60 5.55
C THR A 76 7.96 1.29 6.68
N TRP A 77 8.15 2.60 6.82
CA TRP A 77 7.65 3.39 7.97
C TRP A 77 6.54 4.38 7.59
N TRP A 78 6.21 4.45 6.30
CA TRP A 78 5.30 5.43 5.71
C TRP A 78 4.20 4.82 4.83
N GLY A 79 4.14 3.48 4.72
CA GLY A 79 3.33 2.80 3.69
C GLY A 79 1.81 2.97 3.81
N GLU A 80 1.30 3.53 4.91
CA GLU A 80 -0.14 3.69 5.14
C GLU A 80 -0.54 5.15 5.25
N PRO A 81 -1.43 5.65 4.36
CA PRO A 81 -1.96 7.00 4.47
C PRO A 81 -2.76 7.19 5.76
N ALA A 82 -2.55 8.32 6.45
CA ALA A 82 -3.30 8.67 7.65
C ALA A 82 -4.74 9.15 7.33
N ASN A 83 -4.97 9.68 6.13
CA ASN A 83 -6.29 10.10 5.69
C ASN A 83 -7.15 8.88 5.31
N ALA A 84 -8.39 8.84 5.79
CA ALA A 84 -9.30 7.71 5.56
C ALA A 84 -9.59 7.45 4.07
N LEU A 85 -9.80 8.51 3.27
CA LEU A 85 -10.05 8.37 1.84
C LEU A 85 -8.82 7.83 1.12
N ASP A 86 -7.63 8.36 1.42
CA ASP A 86 -6.39 7.90 0.79
C ASP A 86 -6.05 6.46 1.19
N ARG A 87 -6.28 6.09 2.45
CA ARG A 87 -6.13 4.71 2.92
C ARG A 87 -7.09 3.77 2.21
N ALA A 88 -8.37 4.15 2.10
CA ALA A 88 -9.35 3.37 1.35
C ALA A 88 -8.99 3.27 -0.14
N THR A 89 -8.39 4.31 -0.70
CA THR A 89 -7.97 4.34 -2.11
C THR A 89 -6.84 3.35 -2.36
N ALA A 90 -5.87 3.26 -1.45
CA ALA A 90 -4.80 2.25 -1.54
C ALA A 90 -5.32 0.81 -1.35
N MET A 91 -6.49 0.62 -0.72
CA MET A 91 -7.06 -0.70 -0.40
C MET A 91 -8.13 -1.20 -1.37
N VAL A 92 -8.89 -0.30 -2.02
CA VAL A 92 -10.07 -0.64 -2.83
C VAL A 92 -9.77 -0.39 -4.31
N PRO A 93 -9.54 -1.44 -5.14
CA PRO A 93 -9.09 -1.27 -6.52
C PRO A 93 -10.01 -0.39 -7.38
N LYS A 94 -11.33 -0.50 -7.20
CA LYS A 94 -12.29 0.34 -7.94
C LYS A 94 -12.15 1.82 -7.57
N LEU A 95 -11.96 2.13 -6.28
CA LEU A 95 -11.77 3.49 -5.81
C LEU A 95 -10.40 4.03 -6.26
N PHE A 96 -9.36 3.21 -6.24
CA PHE A 96 -8.04 3.55 -6.80
C PHE A 96 -8.16 3.97 -8.26
N TYR A 97 -8.80 3.13 -9.09
CA TYR A 97 -9.04 3.41 -10.50
C TYR A 97 -9.82 4.70 -10.72
N GLU A 98 -10.91 4.90 -9.96
CA GLU A 98 -11.72 6.11 -10.03
C GLU A 98 -10.94 7.38 -9.67
N ARG A 99 -9.85 7.28 -8.90
CA ARG A 99 -9.04 8.42 -8.45
C ARG A 99 -7.74 8.62 -9.24
N LEU A 100 -7.46 7.83 -10.28
CA LEU A 100 -6.26 8.00 -11.12
C LEU A 100 -6.16 9.42 -11.71
N ASP A 101 -7.30 10.00 -12.10
CA ASP A 101 -7.38 11.38 -12.59
C ASP A 101 -6.94 12.39 -11.52
N ASP A 102 -7.29 12.18 -10.24
CA ASP A 102 -6.86 13.03 -9.13
C ASP A 102 -5.32 13.00 -8.98
N PHE A 103 -4.68 11.90 -9.36
CA PHE A 103 -3.23 11.74 -9.33
C PHE A 103 -2.54 12.23 -10.61
N GLY A 104 -3.30 12.55 -11.66
CA GLY A 104 -2.76 12.92 -12.96
C GLY A 104 -2.07 11.75 -13.68
N VAL A 105 -2.55 10.53 -13.44
CA VAL A 105 -2.01 9.28 -13.98
C VAL A 105 -3.07 8.63 -14.86
N ASP A 106 -2.71 8.13 -16.05
CA ASP A 106 -3.64 7.43 -16.94
C ASP A 106 -3.64 5.92 -16.70
N PHE A 107 -2.47 5.37 -16.36
CA PHE A 107 -2.29 3.94 -16.12
C PHE A 107 -1.37 3.71 -14.93
N CYS A 108 -1.66 2.70 -14.12
CA CYS A 108 -0.82 2.29 -13.00
C CYS A 108 -0.60 0.78 -13.06
N LEU A 109 0.66 0.36 -13.01
CA LEU A 109 1.05 -1.01 -12.76
C LEU A 109 1.05 -1.23 -11.26
N LEU A 110 0.09 -2.03 -10.79
CA LEU A 110 -0.13 -2.25 -9.37
C LEU A 110 0.44 -3.61 -8.94
N TYR A 111 1.35 -3.59 -7.97
CA TYR A 111 1.94 -4.76 -7.35
C TYR A 111 1.33 -5.02 -5.97
N THR A 112 1.12 -6.29 -5.66
CA THR A 112 0.82 -6.77 -4.30
C THR A 112 2.14 -7.08 -3.59
N SER A 113 2.21 -6.83 -2.28
CA SER A 113 3.44 -7.02 -1.50
C SER A 113 3.71 -8.48 -1.13
#